data_AF-A0A7S3HYJ1-F1
#
_entry.id   AF-A0A7S3HYJ1-F1
#
_cell.length_a   1.000
_cell.length_b   1.000
_cell.length_c   1.000
_cell.angle_alpha   90.00
_cell.angle_beta   90.00
_cell.angle_gamma   90.00
#
_symmetry.space_group_name_H-M   'P 1'
#
loop_
_entity.id
_entity.type
_entity.pdbx_description
1 polymer ?
#
loop_
_entity_poly.entity_id
_entity_poly.type
_entity_poly.pdbx_seq_one_letter_code
_entity_poly.pdbx_strand_id
1 'polypeptide(L)'
;YEYYQSGLRFTNELYNCLTRECAWESVFRVRTSAGFNQTATLGNKLIKQRTNDLILCPVIDKDRMLIYEIEREAETVDKPERRRLMADQQHMFVQTALLYSTADGERRIRVLNAAIPLTNIHHLSFDYLDTSALALYWARSAIHRAQLNQGNFSSLQSQILLQIQNMCRSQ
;
A
#
# COMPACT_ATOMS: atom_id res chain seq x y z
N TYR A 1 8.14 5.43 -40.12
CA TYR A 1 7.00 4.75 -39.48
C TYR A 1 7.08 4.81 -37.95
N GLU A 2 8.20 4.46 -37.30
CA GLU A 2 8.35 4.55 -35.83
C GLU A 2 8.15 5.97 -35.25
N TYR A 3 8.67 7.02 -35.89
CA TYR A 3 8.48 8.40 -35.43
C TYR A 3 7.00 8.82 -35.31
N TYR A 4 6.17 8.40 -36.26
CA TYR A 4 4.72 8.69 -36.23
C TYR A 4 4.02 7.92 -35.12
N GLN A 5 4.44 6.68 -34.83
CA GLN A 5 3.89 5.90 -33.73
C GLN A 5 4.29 6.46 -32.36
N SER A 6 5.54 6.90 -32.20
CA SER A 6 6.01 7.57 -30.99
C SER A 6 5.29 8.90 -30.76
N GLY A 7 5.08 9.68 -31.82
CA GLY A 7 4.32 10.93 -31.76
C GLY A 7 2.88 10.71 -31.31
N LEU A 8 2.17 9.76 -31.92
CA LEU A 8 0.79 9.44 -31.54
C LEU A 8 0.67 8.94 -30.10
N ARG A 9 1.60 8.08 -29.67
CA ARG A 9 1.66 7.59 -28.29
C ARG A 9 1.84 8.74 -27.30
N PHE A 10 2.81 9.61 -27.55
CA PHE A 10 3.07 10.76 -26.68
C PHE A 10 1.87 11.71 -26.61
N THR A 11 1.24 12.01 -27.76
CA THR A 11 0.03 12.85 -27.79
C THR A 11 -1.09 12.25 -26.93
N ASN A 12 -1.31 10.94 -27.01
CA ASN A 12 -2.33 10.26 -26.20
C ASN A 12 -1.98 10.25 -24.71
N GLU A 13 -0.73 9.97 -24.35
CA GLU A 13 -0.27 10.00 -22.96
C GLU A 13 -0.37 11.41 -22.36
N LEU A 14 -0.01 12.43 -23.13
CA LEU A 14 -0.10 13.84 -22.73
C LEU A 14 -1.56 14.27 -22.57
N TYR A 15 -2.42 13.93 -23.52
CA TYR A 15 -3.85 14.22 -23.45
C TYR A 15 -4.46 13.62 -22.17
N ASN A 16 -4.22 12.33 -21.92
CA ASN A 16 -4.69 11.67 -20.69
C ASN A 16 -4.11 12.32 -19.42
N CYS A 17 -2.83 12.72 -19.41
CA CYS A 17 -2.24 13.40 -18.27
C CYS A 17 -2.93 14.73 -17.94
N LEU A 18 -3.39 15.45 -18.95
CA LEU A 18 -4.03 16.77 -18.82
C LEU A 18 -5.55 16.68 -18.52
N THR A 19 -6.24 15.65 -19.03
CA THR A 19 -7.70 15.54 -18.91
C THR A 19 -8.19 14.59 -17.83
N ARG A 20 -7.30 13.75 -17.26
CA ARG A 20 -7.69 12.79 -16.22
C ARG A 20 -8.21 13.49 -14.97
N GLU A 21 -9.16 12.82 -14.32
CA GLU A 21 -9.67 13.25 -13.03
C GLU A 21 -8.55 13.26 -11.98
N CYS A 22 -8.39 14.41 -11.33
CA CYS A 22 -7.42 14.63 -10.27
C CYS A 22 -8.14 15.10 -9.01
N ALA A 23 -7.69 14.60 -7.89
CA ALA A 23 -8.11 15.01 -6.56
C ALA A 23 -7.01 15.89 -5.94
N TRP A 24 -7.41 17.08 -5.49
CA TRP A 24 -6.51 18.16 -5.07
C TRP A 24 -6.46 18.30 -3.55
N GLU A 25 -5.33 18.80 -3.05
CA GLU A 25 -5.06 19.00 -1.63
C GLU A 25 -5.40 17.73 -0.82
N SER A 26 -5.02 16.59 -1.39
CA SER A 26 -5.51 15.30 -0.92
C SER A 26 -4.67 14.78 0.23
N VAL A 27 -5.37 14.21 1.21
CA VAL A 27 -4.77 13.57 2.38
C VAL A 27 -5.38 12.19 2.55
N PHE A 28 -4.50 11.19 2.64
CA PHE A 28 -4.87 9.79 2.81
C PHE A 28 -4.58 9.36 4.24
N ARG A 29 -5.50 8.61 4.86
CA ARG A 29 -5.26 7.94 6.15
C ARG A 29 -5.70 6.49 6.09
N VAL A 30 -4.89 5.61 6.68
CA VAL A 30 -5.26 4.22 6.92
C VAL A 30 -5.47 3.99 8.40
N ARG A 31 -6.53 3.26 8.72
CA ARG A 31 -6.86 2.79 10.07
C ARG A 31 -7.06 1.29 10.02
N THR A 32 -6.64 0.64 11.08
CA THR A 32 -6.79 -0.79 11.29
C THR A 32 -7.59 -1.04 12.56
N SER A 33 -8.26 -2.19 12.65
CA SER A 33 -8.78 -2.70 13.92
C SER A 33 -7.66 -2.82 14.95
N ALA A 34 -8.04 -2.88 16.23
CA ALA A 34 -7.08 -3.04 17.32
C ALA A 34 -6.07 -4.16 17.04
N GLY A 35 -4.82 -3.97 17.49
CA GLY A 35 -3.72 -4.95 17.40
C GLY A 35 -3.16 -5.22 16.02
N PHE A 36 -3.45 -4.33 15.07
CA PHE A 36 -2.73 -4.26 13.81
C PHE A 36 -2.15 -2.86 13.67
N ASN A 37 -0.88 -2.78 13.30
CA ASN A 37 -0.18 -1.53 13.10
C ASN A 37 0.27 -1.42 11.65
N GLN A 38 0.12 -0.22 11.08
CA GLN A 38 0.70 0.11 9.78
C GLN A 38 2.20 0.36 9.97
N THR A 39 3.04 -0.50 9.39
CA THR A 39 4.50 -0.45 9.54
C THR A 39 5.15 0.44 8.49
N ALA A 40 4.71 0.30 7.24
CA ALA A 40 5.24 1.05 6.12
C ALA A 40 4.14 1.43 5.12
N THR A 41 4.49 2.38 4.25
CA THR A 41 3.69 2.61 3.05
C THR A 41 4.61 2.86 1.88
N LEU A 42 4.33 2.22 0.76
CA LEU A 42 5.12 2.28 -0.46
C LEU A 42 4.32 3.04 -1.53
N GLY A 43 5.00 3.85 -2.33
CA GLY A 43 4.38 4.62 -3.41
C GLY A 43 4.90 6.06 -3.49
N ASN A 44 4.40 6.81 -4.47
CA ASN A 44 4.74 8.22 -4.62
C ASN A 44 3.90 9.06 -3.66
N LYS A 45 4.51 9.42 -2.53
CA LYS A 45 3.84 10.09 -1.41
C LYS A 45 4.79 11.02 -0.66
N LEU A 46 4.20 11.96 0.09
CA LEU A 46 4.91 12.73 1.11
C LEU A 46 4.39 12.27 2.48
N ILE A 47 5.30 11.81 3.34
CA ILE A 47 4.95 11.42 4.72
C ILE A 47 5.26 12.59 5.64
N LYS A 48 4.36 12.90 6.58
CA LYS A 48 4.67 13.84 7.66
C LYS A 48 5.65 13.17 8.63
N GLN A 49 6.78 13.80 8.94
CA GLN A 49 7.85 13.26 9.81
C GLN A 49 7.39 12.78 11.21
N ARG A 50 6.17 13.10 11.65
CA ARG A 50 5.62 12.74 12.96
C ARG A 50 4.44 11.75 12.92
N THR A 51 3.93 11.37 11.75
CA THR A 51 2.75 10.48 11.70
C THR A 51 2.82 9.57 10.49
N ASN A 52 2.99 8.27 10.73
CA ASN A 52 3.12 7.26 9.67
C ASN A 52 1.77 6.92 9.00
N ASP A 53 0.66 7.16 9.69
CA ASP A 53 -0.71 6.86 9.22
C ASP A 53 -1.30 7.95 8.32
N LEU A 54 -0.72 9.15 8.30
CA LEU A 54 -1.20 10.30 7.54
C LEU A 54 -0.29 10.60 6.36
N ILE A 55 -0.85 10.46 5.16
CA ILE A 55 -0.12 10.57 3.91
C ILE A 55 -0.59 11.80 3.15
N LEU A 56 0.35 12.65 2.78
CA LEU A 56 0.11 13.83 1.98
C LEU A 56 0.31 13.48 0.50
N CYS A 57 -0.74 13.68 -0.28
CA CYS A 57 -0.74 13.54 -1.73
C CYS A 57 -1.37 14.79 -2.33
N PRO A 58 -0.60 15.90 -2.50
CA PRO A 58 -1.16 17.19 -2.93
C PRO A 58 -2.03 17.10 -4.19
N VAL A 59 -1.66 16.20 -5.10
CA VAL A 59 -2.48 15.76 -6.21
C VAL A 59 -2.50 14.24 -6.17
N ILE A 60 -3.67 13.62 -6.33
CA ILE A 60 -3.80 12.18 -6.54
C ILE A 60 -4.68 11.95 -7.77
N ASP A 61 -4.32 10.98 -8.59
CA ASP A 61 -5.05 10.63 -9.80
C ASP A 61 -5.40 9.14 -9.76
N LYS A 62 -6.32 8.73 -10.65
CA LYS A 62 -6.84 7.35 -10.69
C LYS A 62 -5.76 6.28 -10.97
N ASP A 63 -4.62 6.66 -11.54
CA ASP A 63 -3.56 5.72 -11.94
C ASP A 63 -2.50 5.56 -10.82
N ARG A 64 -2.61 6.34 -9.73
CA ARG A 64 -1.72 6.21 -8.58
C ARG A 64 -2.16 5.08 -7.66
N MET A 65 -1.17 4.33 -7.21
CA MET A 65 -1.33 3.23 -6.28
C MET A 65 -0.38 3.39 -5.09
N LEU A 66 -0.92 3.13 -3.90
CA LEU A 66 -0.21 3.11 -2.63
C LEU A 66 -0.34 1.72 -2.03
N ILE A 67 0.72 1.25 -1.39
CA ILE A 67 0.72 -0.04 -0.69
C ILE A 67 0.98 0.19 0.78
N TYR A 68 0.20 -0.46 1.63
CA TYR A 68 0.31 -0.39 3.08
C TYR A 68 0.83 -1.73 3.60
N GLU A 69 1.93 -1.69 4.34
CA GLU A 69 2.37 -2.85 5.11
C GLU A 69 1.69 -2.79 6.47
N ILE A 70 1.05 -3.89 6.85
CA ILE A 70 0.30 -4.03 8.09
C ILE A 70 0.86 -5.25 8.81
N GLU A 71 1.18 -5.08 10.08
CA GLU A 71 1.70 -6.13 10.94
C GLU A 71 0.81 -6.29 12.17
N ARG A 72 0.67 -7.53 12.65
CA ARG A 72 -0.01 -7.81 13.91
C ARG A 72 0.87 -7.37 15.06
N GLU A 73 0.33 -6.57 15.98
CA GLU A 73 1.04 -6.12 17.17
C GLU A 73 1.47 -7.34 18.00
N ALA A 74 2.75 -7.42 18.36
CA ALA A 74 3.25 -8.50 19.20
C ALA A 74 2.52 -8.49 20.55
N GLU A 75 2.16 -9.67 21.05
CA GLU A 75 1.53 -9.84 22.35
C GLU A 75 2.48 -9.39 23.46
N THR A 76 2.40 -8.12 23.84
CA THR A 76 3.15 -7.57 24.96
C THR A 76 2.46 -7.91 26.28
N VAL A 77 3.26 -8.19 27.31
CA VAL A 77 2.77 -8.56 28.65
C VAL A 77 2.03 -7.39 29.32
N ASP A 78 2.31 -6.16 28.88
CA ASP A 78 1.93 -4.93 29.57
C ASP A 78 0.49 -4.45 29.31
N LYS A 79 -0.29 -5.11 28.45
CA LYS A 79 -1.68 -4.69 28.10
C LYS A 79 -2.67 -5.87 28.03
N PRO A 80 -3.07 -6.45 29.18
CA PRO A 80 -3.92 -7.64 29.24
C PRO A 80 -5.33 -7.43 28.67
N GLU A 81 -5.88 -6.22 28.72
CA GLU A 81 -7.20 -5.91 28.13
C GLU A 81 -7.20 -6.01 26.60
N ARG A 82 -6.12 -5.54 25.95
CA ARG A 82 -5.97 -5.69 24.49
C ARG A 82 -5.83 -7.15 24.10
N ARG A 83 -5.17 -7.98 24.91
CA ARG A 83 -5.01 -9.42 24.66
C ARG A 83 -6.35 -10.16 24.54
N ARG A 84 -7.35 -9.82 25.36
CA ARG A 84 -8.69 -10.44 25.27
C ARG A 84 -9.42 -10.08 23.98
N LEU A 85 -9.27 -8.84 23.52
CA LEU A 85 -9.82 -8.37 22.24
C LEU A 85 -9.13 -9.02 21.03
N MET A 86 -7.83 -9.37 21.17
CA MET A 86 -7.03 -10.04 20.13
C MET A 86 -7.33 -11.53 19.97
N ALA A 87 -7.67 -12.22 21.07
CA ALA A 87 -7.76 -13.68 21.11
C ALA A 87 -8.97 -14.23 20.34
N ASP A 88 -10.08 -13.48 20.31
CA ASP A 88 -11.32 -13.88 19.62
C ASP A 88 -11.51 -13.16 18.27
N GLN A 89 -10.47 -12.45 17.80
CA GLN A 89 -10.58 -11.68 16.58
C GLN A 89 -10.50 -12.58 15.35
N GLN A 90 -11.64 -12.80 14.70
CA GLN A 90 -11.74 -13.59 13.46
C GLN A 90 -11.50 -12.76 12.20
N HIS A 91 -11.57 -11.42 12.29
CA HIS A 91 -11.43 -10.54 11.14
C HIS A 91 -10.54 -9.34 11.49
N MET A 92 -9.63 -8.97 10.59
CA MET A 92 -8.98 -7.67 10.60
C MET A 92 -9.83 -6.69 9.79
N PHE A 93 -10.13 -5.53 10.37
CA PHE A 93 -10.81 -4.44 9.64
C PHE A 93 -9.79 -3.40 9.22
N VAL A 94 -9.82 -3.02 7.95
CA VAL A 94 -9.01 -1.94 7.39
C VAL A 94 -9.96 -0.88 6.85
N GLN A 95 -9.77 0.36 7.30
CA GLN A 95 -10.47 1.52 6.77
C GLN A 95 -9.44 2.47 6.16
N THR A 96 -9.65 2.81 4.90
CA THR A 96 -8.90 3.89 4.24
C THR A 96 -9.81 5.07 3.99
N ALA A 97 -9.31 6.27 4.23
CA ALA A 97 -10.05 7.51 4.02
C ALA A 97 -9.19 8.50 3.23
N LEU A 98 -9.73 8.96 2.10
CA LEU A 98 -9.17 10.01 1.26
C LEU A 98 -10.02 11.27 1.42
N LEU A 99 -9.45 12.30 2.04
CA LEU A 99 -10.02 13.64 2.08
C LEU A 99 -9.41 14.45 0.93
N TYR A 100 -10.23 15.00 0.04
CA TYR A 100 -9.76 15.71 -1.15
C TYR A 100 -10.71 16.80 -1.62
N SER A 101 -10.21 17.71 -2.44
CA SER A 101 -10.99 18.72 -3.16
C SER A 101 -11.16 18.31 -4.62
N THR A 102 -12.37 18.40 -5.15
CA THR A 102 -12.65 18.20 -6.59
C THR A 102 -12.26 19.44 -7.39
N ALA A 103 -12.15 19.30 -8.72
CA ALA A 103 -11.95 20.44 -9.62
C ALA A 103 -13.12 21.44 -9.59
N ASP A 104 -14.32 20.97 -9.24
CA ASP A 104 -15.54 21.80 -9.11
C ASP A 104 -15.60 22.58 -7.79
N GLY A 105 -14.57 22.49 -6.93
CA GLY A 105 -14.48 23.25 -5.67
C GLY A 105 -15.15 22.58 -4.47
N GLU A 106 -15.49 21.30 -4.54
CA GLU A 106 -16.12 20.58 -3.43
C GLU A 106 -15.08 19.84 -2.58
N ARG A 107 -15.23 19.90 -1.25
CA ARG A 107 -14.43 19.09 -0.32
C ARG A 107 -15.15 17.77 -0.02
N ARG A 108 -14.59 16.65 -0.47
CA ARG A 108 -15.18 15.30 -0.35
C ARG A 108 -14.31 14.37 0.48
N ILE A 109 -14.95 13.37 1.09
CA ILE A 109 -14.28 12.25 1.76
C ILE A 109 -14.71 10.95 1.06
N ARG A 110 -13.74 10.19 0.55
CA ARG A 110 -13.95 8.82 0.06
C ARG A 110 -13.44 7.83 1.10
N VAL A 111 -14.29 6.90 1.52
CA VAL A 111 -13.94 5.87 2.51
C VAL A 111 -14.07 4.49 1.89
N LEU A 112 -13.08 3.63 2.13
CA LEU A 112 -13.13 2.21 1.80
C LEU A 112 -12.92 1.40 3.08
N ASN A 113 -13.83 0.48 3.34
CA ASN A 113 -13.77 -0.44 4.47
C ASN A 113 -13.63 -1.87 3.93
N ALA A 114 -12.65 -2.61 4.43
CA ALA A 114 -12.43 -4.02 4.11
C ALA A 114 -12.37 -4.84 5.40
N ALA A 115 -13.03 -6.01 5.40
CA ALA A 115 -12.91 -7.01 6.44
C ALA A 115 -12.12 -8.20 5.86
N ILE A 116 -10.99 -8.52 6.48
CA ILE A 116 -10.09 -9.59 6.04
C ILE A 116 -10.18 -10.72 7.06
N PRO A 117 -10.60 -11.94 6.66
CA PRO A 117 -10.68 -13.06 7.58
C PRO A 117 -9.28 -13.46 8.05
N LEU A 118 -9.16 -13.75 9.35
CA LEU A 118 -7.95 -14.23 9.98
C LEU A 118 -8.01 -15.75 10.13
N THR A 119 -6.87 -16.40 9.96
CA THR A 119 -6.73 -17.85 10.10
C THR A 119 -5.48 -18.17 10.91
N ASN A 120 -5.58 -19.20 11.75
CA ASN A 120 -4.44 -19.79 12.44
C ASN A 120 -3.87 -21.00 11.66
N ILE A 121 -4.51 -21.36 10.54
CA ILE A 121 -4.10 -22.45 9.66
C ILE A 121 -3.21 -21.87 8.56
N HIS A 122 -1.92 -22.17 8.60
CA HIS A 122 -0.90 -21.56 7.74
C HIS A 122 -1.20 -21.73 6.24
N HIS A 123 -1.52 -22.93 5.77
CA HIS A 123 -1.74 -23.17 4.33
C HIS A 123 -2.90 -22.36 3.75
N LEU A 124 -3.97 -22.12 4.52
CA LEU A 124 -5.10 -21.31 4.05
C LEU A 124 -4.68 -19.88 3.69
N SER A 125 -3.70 -19.31 4.39
CA SER A 125 -3.20 -17.98 4.04
C SER A 125 -2.55 -17.92 2.65
N PHE A 126 -1.94 -19.04 2.21
CA PHE A 126 -1.35 -19.17 0.88
C PHE A 126 -2.39 -19.45 -0.20
N ASP A 127 -3.42 -20.25 0.12
CA ASP A 127 -4.49 -20.60 -0.83
C ASP A 127 -5.31 -19.37 -1.24
N TYR A 128 -5.51 -18.41 -0.33
CA TYR A 128 -6.26 -17.18 -0.58
C TYR A 128 -5.37 -15.98 -0.97
N LEU A 129 -4.09 -16.20 -1.26
CA LEU A 129 -3.17 -15.12 -1.57
C LEU A 129 -3.36 -14.58 -3.01
N ASP A 130 -3.55 -13.26 -3.14
CA ASP A 130 -3.57 -12.59 -4.44
C ASP A 130 -2.15 -12.42 -4.98
N THR A 131 -1.81 -13.26 -5.96
CA THR A 131 -0.50 -13.27 -6.62
C THR A 131 -0.21 -11.98 -7.40
N SER A 132 -1.24 -11.31 -7.93
CA SER A 132 -1.09 -10.05 -8.68
C SER A 132 -0.75 -8.91 -7.73
N ALA A 133 -1.46 -8.82 -6.61
CA ALA A 133 -1.17 -7.85 -5.56
C ALA A 133 0.23 -8.09 -4.96
N LEU A 134 0.61 -9.35 -4.75
CA LEU A 134 1.92 -9.72 -4.21
C LEU A 134 3.06 -9.36 -5.19
N ALA A 135 2.89 -9.62 -6.48
CA ALA A 135 3.88 -9.24 -7.49
C ALA A 135 4.10 -7.72 -7.52
N LEU A 136 3.00 -6.95 -7.45
CA LEU A 136 3.03 -5.50 -7.39
C LEU A 136 3.69 -4.97 -6.11
N TYR A 137 3.43 -5.62 -4.97
CA TYR A 137 4.09 -5.36 -3.70
C TYR A 137 5.61 -5.52 -3.81
N TRP A 138 6.08 -6.66 -4.33
CA TRP A 138 7.51 -6.91 -4.50
C TRP A 138 8.17 -5.91 -5.44
N ALA A 139 7.51 -5.56 -6.55
CA ALA A 139 8.01 -4.55 -7.47
C ALA A 139 8.15 -3.17 -6.80
N ARG A 140 7.18 -2.74 -6.00
CA ARG A 140 7.23 -1.46 -5.29
C ARG A 140 8.23 -1.48 -4.13
N SER A 141 8.33 -2.59 -3.41
CA SER A 141 9.31 -2.80 -2.35
C SER A 141 10.74 -2.75 -2.90
N ALA A 142 10.98 -3.38 -4.06
CA ALA A 142 12.24 -3.29 -4.80
C ALA A 142 12.61 -1.85 -5.16
N ILE A 143 11.69 -1.09 -5.75
CA ILE A 143 11.93 0.31 -6.12
C ILE A 143 12.27 1.15 -4.87
N HIS A 144 11.52 0.96 -3.78
CA HIS A 144 11.75 1.70 -2.54
C HIS A 144 13.13 1.40 -1.95
N ARG A 145 13.53 0.12 -1.90
CA ARG A 145 14.86 -0.28 -1.41
C ARG A 145 15.98 0.13 -2.36
N ALA A 146 15.75 0.17 -3.67
CA ALA A 146 16.75 0.62 -4.65
C ALA A 146 17.13 2.09 -4.44
N GLN A 147 16.17 2.94 -4.03
CA GLN A 147 16.43 4.33 -3.65
C GLN A 147 17.32 4.43 -2.41
N LEU A 148 17.18 3.51 -1.45
CA LEU A 148 17.98 3.47 -0.21
C LEU A 148 19.38 2.88 -0.42
N ASN A 149 19.49 1.85 -1.26
CA ASN A 149 20.74 1.10 -1.50
C ASN A 149 21.64 1.73 -2.58
N GLN A 150 21.43 2.99 -2.95
CA GLN A 150 22.24 3.73 -3.94
C GLN A 150 22.43 2.97 -5.28
N GLY A 151 21.45 2.17 -5.69
CA GLY A 151 21.50 1.43 -6.96
C GLY A 151 22.24 0.08 -6.95
N ASN A 152 22.57 -0.51 -5.79
CA ASN A 152 23.10 -1.89 -5.75
C ASN A 152 21.99 -2.93 -6.03
N PHE A 153 21.72 -3.17 -7.32
CA PHE A 153 20.64 -4.06 -7.77
C PHE A 153 20.90 -5.54 -7.47
N SER A 154 22.15 -5.99 -7.46
CA SER A 154 22.50 -7.41 -7.22
C SER A 154 22.20 -7.84 -5.77
N SER A 155 22.58 -7.00 -4.80
CA SER A 155 22.25 -7.21 -3.40
C SER A 155 20.73 -7.20 -3.18
N LEU A 156 20.03 -6.25 -3.81
CA LEU A 156 18.58 -6.13 -3.72
C LEU A 156 17.84 -7.35 -4.28
N GLN A 157 18.26 -7.85 -5.44
CA GLN A 157 17.71 -9.06 -6.03
C GLN A 157 17.90 -10.26 -5.09
N SER A 158 19.10 -10.40 -4.51
CA SER A 158 19.40 -11.48 -3.57
C SER A 158 18.53 -11.42 -2.31
N GLN A 159 18.31 -10.22 -1.75
CA GLN A 159 17.46 -10.01 -0.59
C GLN A 159 15.99 -10.34 -0.87
N ILE A 160 15.45 -9.89 -2.01
CA ILE A 160 14.06 -10.15 -2.38
C ILE A 160 13.85 -11.64 -2.65
N LEU A 161 14.76 -12.28 -3.38
CA LEU A 161 14.71 -13.73 -3.62
C LEU A 161 14.73 -14.52 -2.30
N LEU A 162 15.58 -14.14 -1.34
CA LEU A 162 15.62 -14.77 -0.03
C LEU A 162 14.29 -14.62 0.72
N GLN A 163 13.67 -13.44 0.69
CA GLN A 163 12.37 -13.23 1.33
C GLN A 163 11.26 -14.05 0.68
N ILE A 164 11.23 -14.14 -0.65
CA ILE A 164 10.28 -14.98 -1.38
C ILE A 164 10.52 -16.47 -1.05
N GLN A 165 11.77 -16.93 -1.01
CA GLN A 165 12.09 -18.30 -0.63
C GLN A 165 11.65 -18.63 0.78
N ASN A 166 11.84 -17.71 1.74
CA ASN A 166 11.37 -17.89 3.11
C ASN A 166 9.85 -17.98 3.17
N MET A 167 9.15 -17.18 2.37
CA MET A 167 7.70 -17.24 2.26
C MET A 167 7.23 -18.60 1.72
N CYS A 168 7.83 -19.10 0.63
CA CYS A 168 7.50 -20.41 0.07
C CYS A 168 7.85 -21.58 1.01
N ARG A 169 8.89 -21.44 1.84
CA ARG A 169 9.26 -22.45 2.85
C ARG A 169 8.31 -22.48 4.05
N SER A 170 7.55 -21.41 4.27
CA SER A 170 6.56 -21.33 5.35
C SER A 170 5.17 -21.87 4.98
N GLN A 171 4.99 -22.30 3.72
CA GLN A 171 3.83 -23.06 3.24
C GLN A 171 3.90 -24.51 3.74
#